data_AF-A0A2C9M304-F1
#
_entry.id   AF-A0A2C9M304-F1
#
_cell.length_a   1.000
_cell.length_b   1.000
_cell.length_c   1.000
_cell.angle_alpha   90.00
_cell.angle_beta   90.00
_cell.angle_gamma   90.00
#
_symmetry.space_group_name_H-M   'P 1'
#
loop_
_entity.id
_entity.type
_entity.pdbx_description
1 polymer ?
#
loop_
_entity_poly.entity_id
_entity_poly.type
_entity_poly.pdbx_seq_one_letter_code
_entity_poly.pdbx_strand_id
1 'polypeptide(L)'
;MFTILTRGVEPEGFWLELNKFETPEHIGTHMDAPSHFARDRWRVHEIPPQRLVGAGVVVDVRNKVKRNPDYRLSVSDLRKWEMLYGRIPDGAIVFMWSGWDVRYPNKTSTFNSNTPEDIRTWHFPGRLESRD
;
A
#
# COMPACT_ATOMS: atom_id res chain seq x y z
N MET A 1 10.32 -16.28 6.76
CA MET A 1 11.18 -16.78 7.88
C MET A 1 12.26 -15.75 8.16
N PHE A 2 12.55 -15.43 9.43
CA PHE A 2 13.65 -14.54 9.82
C PHE A 2 14.67 -15.33 10.65
N THR A 3 15.96 -15.17 10.37
CA THR A 3 17.04 -15.90 11.04
C THR A 3 18.21 -14.96 11.28
N ILE A 4 18.66 -14.88 12.53
CA ILE A 4 19.90 -14.19 12.88
C ILE A 4 21.04 -15.13 12.49
N LEU A 5 21.91 -14.68 11.59
CA LEU A 5 23.10 -15.42 11.18
C LEU A 5 24.29 -15.09 12.08
N THR A 6 24.45 -13.80 12.42
CA THR A 6 25.35 -13.35 13.48
C THR A 6 24.83 -12.05 14.12
N ARG A 7 25.24 -11.80 15.36
CA ARG A 7 25.02 -10.57 16.11
C ARG A 7 26.05 -10.50 17.22
N GLY A 8 27.24 -10.00 16.90
CA GLY A 8 28.36 -10.01 17.84
C GLY A 8 29.68 -9.50 17.27
N VAL A 9 30.73 -9.58 18.08
CA VAL A 9 32.11 -9.35 17.63
C VAL A 9 32.61 -10.62 16.94
N GLU A 10 33.00 -10.49 15.68
CA GLU A 10 33.56 -11.58 14.86
C GLU A 10 35.02 -11.85 15.23
N PRO A 11 35.57 -13.03 14.89
CA PRO A 11 36.96 -13.40 15.17
C PRO A 11 38.00 -12.37 14.69
N GLU A 12 37.71 -11.63 13.63
CA GLU A 12 38.55 -10.58 13.07
C GLU A 12 38.48 -9.24 13.85
N GLY A 13 37.70 -9.19 14.93
CA GLY A 13 37.66 -8.09 15.90
C GLY A 13 36.68 -6.96 15.57
N PHE A 14 35.85 -7.10 14.54
CA PHE A 14 34.80 -6.12 14.21
C PHE A 14 33.41 -6.65 14.61
N TRP A 15 32.49 -5.73 14.88
CA TRP A 15 31.09 -6.07 15.15
C TRP A 15 30.34 -6.36 13.85
N LEU A 16 29.65 -7.49 13.79
CA LEU A 16 28.77 -7.86 12.68
C LEU A 16 27.38 -8.20 13.20
N GLU A 17 26.36 -7.63 12.55
CA GLU A 17 24.98 -8.06 12.68
C GLU A 17 24.45 -8.39 11.29
N LEU A 18 24.08 -9.67 11.10
CA LEU A 18 23.68 -10.21 9.82
C LEU A 18 22.46 -11.10 10.00
N ASN A 19 21.42 -10.84 9.20
CA ASN A 19 20.15 -11.56 9.25
C ASN A 19 19.74 -12.05 7.86
N LYS A 20 19.09 -13.21 7.81
CA LYS A 20 18.40 -13.72 6.61
C LYS A 20 16.90 -13.57 6.80
N PHE A 21 16.19 -13.15 5.75
CA PHE A 21 14.74 -13.14 5.72
C PHE A 21 14.17 -13.73 4.43
N GLU A 22 12.95 -14.25 4.51
CA GLU A 22 12.17 -14.78 3.39
C GLU A 22 10.71 -14.38 3.55
N THR A 23 10.10 -13.89 2.47
CA THR A 23 8.74 -13.36 2.44
C THR A 23 8.13 -13.48 1.05
N PRO A 24 6.79 -13.59 0.92
CA PRO A 24 6.13 -13.35 -0.36
C PRO A 24 6.29 -11.88 -0.81
N GLU A 25 6.08 -11.63 -2.10
CA GLU A 25 6.14 -10.28 -2.71
C GLU A 25 5.10 -9.31 -2.11
N HIS A 26 3.90 -9.80 -1.82
CA HIS A 26 2.78 -9.00 -1.28
C HIS A 26 2.74 -9.08 0.25
N ILE A 27 3.69 -8.44 0.92
CA ILE A 27 3.71 -8.31 2.38
C ILE A 27 3.83 -6.85 2.82
N GLY A 28 3.06 -6.44 3.83
CA GLY A 28 3.15 -5.10 4.42
C GLY A 28 2.98 -3.98 3.37
N THR A 29 3.74 -2.90 3.53
CA THR A 29 3.86 -1.85 2.51
C THR A 29 4.68 -2.39 1.34
N HIS A 30 4.05 -2.57 0.19
CA HIS A 30 4.66 -3.17 -1.01
C HIS A 30 4.23 -2.42 -2.28
N MET A 31 4.65 -2.95 -3.43
CA MET A 31 4.32 -2.44 -4.77
C MET A 31 3.74 -3.57 -5.62
N ASP A 32 2.68 -3.27 -6.35
CA ASP A 32 2.14 -4.15 -7.37
C ASP A 32 2.69 -3.75 -8.74
N ALA A 33 3.44 -4.64 -9.39
CA ALA A 33 3.82 -4.45 -10.79
C ALA A 33 2.62 -4.73 -11.71
N PRO A 34 2.54 -4.10 -12.90
CA PRO A 34 1.48 -4.37 -13.88
C PRO A 34 1.26 -5.86 -14.20
N SER A 35 2.35 -6.65 -14.22
CA SER A 35 2.30 -8.09 -14.44
C SER A 35 1.46 -8.86 -13.41
N HIS A 36 1.15 -8.27 -12.25
CA HIS A 36 0.39 -8.90 -11.18
C HIS A 36 -1.01 -9.33 -11.63
N PHE A 37 -1.66 -8.53 -12.49
CA PHE A 37 -2.98 -8.85 -13.06
C PHE A 37 -3.08 -8.74 -14.58
N ALA A 38 -2.01 -8.31 -15.27
CA ALA A 38 -2.01 -8.18 -16.73
C ALA A 38 -0.86 -8.96 -17.37
N ARG A 39 -1.21 -9.90 -18.26
CA ARG A 39 -0.23 -10.69 -19.02
C ARG A 39 0.64 -9.78 -19.90
N ASP A 40 1.91 -10.14 -20.06
CA ASP A 40 2.87 -9.45 -20.95
C ASP A 40 3.02 -7.95 -20.64
N ARG A 41 3.01 -7.62 -19.34
CA ARG A 41 3.30 -6.30 -18.80
C ARG A 41 4.52 -6.35 -17.90
N TRP A 42 5.05 -5.17 -17.56
CA TRP A 42 6.24 -5.04 -16.72
C TRP A 42 6.10 -5.80 -15.41
N ARG A 43 7.07 -6.68 -15.16
CA ARG A 43 7.46 -7.19 -13.85
C ARG A 43 8.20 -6.09 -13.09
N VAL A 44 8.39 -6.27 -11.78
CA VAL A 44 9.03 -5.27 -10.91
C VAL A 44 10.37 -4.77 -11.46
N HIS A 45 11.23 -5.67 -11.95
CA HIS A 45 12.56 -5.33 -12.49
C HIS A 45 12.53 -4.68 -13.89
N GLU A 46 11.38 -4.66 -14.55
CA GLU A 46 11.20 -4.07 -15.89
C GLU A 46 10.61 -2.66 -15.81
N ILE A 47 10.15 -2.23 -14.62
CA ILE A 47 9.58 -0.88 -14.43
C ILE A 47 10.71 0.15 -14.59
N PRO A 48 10.57 1.15 -15.49
CA PRO A 48 11.57 2.21 -15.63
C PRO A 48 11.75 2.98 -14.31
N PRO A 49 12.98 3.21 -13.83
CA PRO A 49 13.22 3.89 -12.54
C PRO A 49 12.56 5.26 -12.42
N GLN A 50 12.40 5.98 -13.52
CA GLN A 50 11.75 7.30 -13.57
C GLN A 50 10.25 7.24 -13.23
N ARG A 51 9.62 6.06 -13.28
CA ARG A 51 8.23 5.83 -12.86
C ARG A 51 8.09 5.62 -11.34
N LEU A 52 9.21 5.40 -10.64
CA LEU A 52 9.23 5.13 -9.20
C LEU A 52 9.32 6.41 -8.36
N VAL A 53 9.51 7.57 -9.00
CA VAL A 53 9.63 8.87 -8.36
C VAL A 53 8.76 9.87 -9.11
N GLY A 54 7.98 10.67 -8.40
CA GLY A 54 7.12 11.68 -9.00
C GLY A 54 6.42 12.53 -7.95
N ALA A 55 5.60 13.48 -8.41
CA ALA A 55 4.75 14.24 -7.52
C ALA A 55 3.75 13.30 -6.82
N GLY A 56 3.58 13.46 -5.51
CA GLY A 56 2.59 12.75 -4.72
C GLY A 56 1.49 13.70 -4.26
N VAL A 57 0.22 13.32 -4.44
CA VAL A 57 -0.93 14.04 -3.88
C VAL A 57 -1.64 13.17 -2.86
N VAL A 58 -2.08 13.76 -1.76
CA VAL A 58 -2.76 13.03 -0.68
C VAL A 58 -4.21 13.49 -0.60
N VAL A 59 -5.13 12.56 -0.81
CA VAL A 59 -6.57 12.79 -0.71
C VAL A 59 -7.05 12.25 0.63
N ASP A 60 -7.29 13.15 1.58
CA ASP A 60 -7.78 12.81 2.92
C ASP A 60 -9.27 12.45 2.89
N VAL A 61 -9.57 11.19 3.19
CA VAL A 61 -10.94 10.66 3.28
C VAL A 61 -11.20 10.03 4.65
N ARG A 62 -10.34 10.24 5.65
CA ARG A 62 -10.43 9.62 6.98
C ARG A 62 -11.80 9.82 7.63
N ASN A 63 -12.34 11.04 7.58
CA ASN A 63 -13.65 11.33 8.16
C ASN A 63 -14.80 10.58 7.47
N LYS A 64 -14.67 10.27 6.18
CA LYS A 64 -15.68 9.50 5.44
C LYS A 64 -15.56 8.01 5.76
N VAL A 65 -14.34 7.49 5.79
CA VAL A 65 -14.03 6.10 6.18
C VAL A 65 -14.48 5.80 7.61
N LYS A 66 -14.29 6.74 8.55
CA LYS A 66 -14.79 6.60 9.94
C LYS A 66 -16.31 6.36 10.02
N ARG A 67 -17.08 6.90 9.08
CA ARG A 67 -18.55 6.74 9.02
C ARG A 67 -18.99 5.56 8.17
N ASN A 68 -18.15 5.13 7.23
CA ASN A 68 -18.41 4.02 6.34
C ASN A 68 -17.09 3.28 6.06
N PRO A 69 -16.85 2.11 6.69
CA PRO A 69 -15.63 1.33 6.46
C PRO A 69 -15.49 0.86 5.01
N ASP A 70 -16.58 0.77 4.24
CA ASP A 70 -16.59 0.41 2.81
C ASP A 70 -16.51 1.65 1.90
N TYR A 71 -16.09 2.80 2.42
CA TYR A 71 -16.03 4.03 1.63
C TYR A 71 -15.12 3.88 0.41
N ARG A 72 -15.65 4.27 -0.76
CA ARG A 72 -14.93 4.27 -2.02
C ARG A 72 -14.54 5.69 -2.40
N LEU A 73 -13.24 5.94 -2.56
CA LEU A 73 -12.73 7.18 -3.14
C LEU A 73 -13.38 7.40 -4.51
N SER A 74 -13.97 8.57 -4.69
CA SER A 74 -14.77 8.91 -5.87
C SER A 74 -14.09 9.99 -6.72
N VAL A 75 -14.51 10.11 -7.98
CA VAL A 75 -14.11 11.22 -8.86
C VAL A 75 -14.49 12.58 -8.26
N SER A 76 -15.60 12.66 -7.49
CA SER A 76 -15.99 13.90 -6.79
C SER A 76 -14.95 14.31 -5.74
N ASP A 77 -14.29 13.35 -5.09
CA ASP A 77 -13.24 13.63 -4.11
C ASP A 77 -12.01 14.22 -4.77
N LEU A 78 -11.63 13.68 -5.94
CA LEU A 78 -10.53 14.21 -6.74
C LEU A 78 -10.83 15.62 -7.23
N ARG A 79 -12.03 15.86 -7.77
CA ARG A 79 -12.46 17.20 -8.20
C ARG A 79 -12.45 18.20 -7.04
N LYS A 80 -12.91 17.80 -5.86
CA LYS A 80 -12.85 18.64 -4.65
C LYS A 80 -11.43 18.94 -4.22
N TRP A 81 -10.54 17.94 -4.29
CA TRP A 81 -9.13 18.14 -4.05
C TRP A 81 -8.54 19.15 -5.05
N GLU A 82 -8.84 19.02 -6.34
CA GLU A 82 -8.36 19.93 -7.38
C GLU A 82 -8.89 21.36 -7.23
N MET A 83 -10.13 21.53 -6.80
CA MET A 83 -10.68 22.87 -6.48
C MET A 83 -9.95 23.56 -5.33
N LEU A 84 -9.41 22.80 -4.38
CA LEU A 84 -8.73 23.32 -3.19
C LEU A 84 -7.23 23.53 -3.41
N TYR A 85 -6.58 22.64 -4.16
CA TYR A 85 -5.12 22.57 -4.27
C TYR A 85 -4.60 22.78 -5.70
N GLY A 86 -5.47 22.97 -6.68
CA GLY A 86 -5.14 23.05 -8.09
C GLY A 86 -5.15 21.70 -8.78
N ARG A 87 -5.02 21.71 -10.12
CA ARG A 87 -5.03 20.50 -10.96
C ARG A 87 -3.99 19.48 -10.47
N ILE A 88 -4.39 18.21 -10.37
CA ILE A 88 -3.46 17.11 -10.08
C ILE A 88 -2.45 17.01 -11.23
N PRO A 89 -1.13 17.05 -10.97
CA PRO A 89 -0.13 16.97 -12.02
C PRO A 89 -0.21 15.67 -12.81
N ASP A 90 0.04 15.74 -14.11
CA ASP A 90 0.08 14.55 -14.96
C ASP A 90 1.20 13.61 -14.47
N GLY A 91 0.87 12.32 -14.32
CA GLY A 91 1.79 11.32 -13.78
C GLY A 91 1.98 11.33 -12.25
N ALA A 92 1.21 12.15 -11.52
CA ALA A 92 1.26 12.14 -10.06
C ALA A 92 0.78 10.83 -9.45
N ILE A 93 1.40 10.44 -8.34
CA ILE A 93 0.97 9.33 -7.48
C ILE A 93 -0.14 9.86 -6.56
N VAL A 94 -1.31 9.24 -6.63
CA VAL A 94 -2.47 9.64 -5.81
C VAL A 94 -2.58 8.70 -4.61
N PHE A 95 -2.33 9.23 -3.41
CA PHE A 95 -2.49 8.53 -2.15
C PHE A 95 -3.88 8.78 -1.56
N MET A 96 -4.65 7.71 -1.35
CA MET A 96 -5.89 7.75 -0.57
C MET A 96 -5.56 7.63 0.91
N TRP A 97 -5.65 8.73 1.67
CA TRP A 97 -5.44 8.65 3.12
C TRP A 97 -6.75 8.31 3.82
N SER A 98 -6.94 7.03 4.09
CA SER A 98 -8.11 6.47 4.75
C SER A 98 -8.01 6.45 6.29
N GLY A 99 -6.79 6.52 6.82
CA GLY A 99 -6.50 6.35 8.25
C GLY A 99 -6.65 4.90 8.70
N TRP A 100 -6.60 3.94 7.76
CA TRP A 100 -6.78 2.51 8.02
C TRP A 100 -5.55 1.87 8.67
N ASP A 101 -4.38 2.53 8.57
CA ASP A 101 -3.10 2.11 9.11
C ASP A 101 -3.15 1.80 10.61
N VAL A 102 -3.97 2.54 11.38
CA VAL A 102 -4.14 2.33 12.83
C VAL A 102 -4.72 0.96 13.21
N ARG A 103 -5.24 0.19 12.24
CA ARG A 103 -5.83 -1.15 12.46
C ARG A 103 -4.81 -2.28 12.33
N TYR A 104 -3.66 -2.02 11.73
CA TYR A 104 -2.55 -2.98 11.60
C TYR A 104 -1.78 -3.10 12.93
N PRO A 105 -1.24 -4.27 13.32
CA PRO A 105 -1.21 -5.56 12.61
C PRO A 105 -2.37 -6.52 12.94
N ASN A 106 -3.40 -6.08 13.66
CA ASN A 106 -4.50 -6.97 14.04
C ASN A 106 -5.32 -7.38 12.80
N LYS A 107 -5.29 -8.66 12.43
CA LYS A 107 -5.99 -9.18 11.25
C LYS A 107 -7.49 -8.87 11.26
N THR A 108 -8.19 -9.14 12.37
CA THR A 108 -9.63 -8.88 12.54
C THR A 108 -9.95 -7.41 12.30
N SER A 109 -9.16 -6.49 12.87
CA SER A 109 -9.36 -5.04 12.70
C SER A 109 -8.97 -4.56 11.30
N THR A 110 -7.90 -5.10 10.71
CA THR A 110 -7.36 -4.72 9.39
C THR A 110 -8.31 -5.14 8.26
N PHE A 111 -8.82 -6.37 8.30
CA PHE A 111 -9.81 -6.86 7.33
C PHE A 111 -11.25 -6.49 7.72
N ASN A 112 -11.43 -5.88 8.90
CA ASN A 112 -12.71 -5.50 9.50
C ASN A 112 -13.74 -6.65 9.43
N SER A 113 -13.30 -7.84 9.85
CA SER A 113 -14.01 -9.10 9.70
C SER A 113 -13.82 -9.96 10.94
N ASN A 114 -14.91 -10.55 11.43
CA ASN A 114 -14.86 -11.56 12.51
C ASN A 114 -14.28 -12.91 12.04
N THR A 115 -14.23 -13.12 10.72
CA THR A 115 -13.68 -14.32 10.06
C THR A 115 -12.63 -13.89 9.02
N PRO A 116 -11.48 -13.33 9.44
CA PRO A 116 -10.52 -12.70 8.53
C PRO A 116 -9.86 -13.66 7.54
N GLU A 117 -9.98 -14.97 7.73
CA GLU A 117 -9.48 -15.98 6.78
C GLU A 117 -10.44 -16.21 5.59
N ASP A 118 -11.69 -15.71 5.67
CA ASP A 118 -12.64 -15.72 4.53
C ASP A 118 -12.63 -14.36 3.83
N ILE A 119 -12.05 -14.33 2.62
CA ILE A 119 -11.94 -13.10 1.81
C ILE A 119 -13.29 -12.44 1.50
N ARG A 120 -14.38 -13.21 1.52
CA ARG A 120 -15.72 -12.71 1.15
C ARG A 120 -16.32 -11.84 2.25
N THR A 121 -15.77 -11.89 3.46
CA THR A 121 -16.27 -11.14 4.61
C THR A 121 -15.42 -9.91 4.91
N TRP A 122 -14.45 -9.58 4.05
CA TRP A 122 -13.58 -8.43 4.23
C TRP A 122 -14.30 -7.12 3.89
N HIS A 123 -14.07 -6.13 4.75
CA HIS A 123 -14.61 -4.78 4.59
C HIS A 123 -13.49 -3.76 4.78
N PHE A 124 -13.16 -3.00 3.75
CA PHE A 124 -12.16 -1.95 3.85
C PHE A 124 -12.38 -0.89 2.78
N PRO A 125 -11.89 0.33 3.03
CA PRO A 125 -12.06 1.41 2.08
C PRO A 125 -11.23 1.13 0.84
N GLY A 126 -11.69 1.62 -0.30
CA GLY A 126 -11.01 1.40 -1.58
C GLY A 126 -11.25 2.55 -2.53
N ARG A 127 -10.95 2.33 -3.80
CA ARG A 127 -11.34 3.23 -4.88
C ARG A 127 -12.63 2.75 -5.55
N LEU A 128 -13.44 3.68 -6.03
CA LEU A 128 -14.50 3.34 -6.96
C LEU A 128 -13.86 2.95 -8.29
N GLU A 129 -14.25 1.82 -8.86
CA GLU A 129 -13.99 1.57 -10.28
C GLU A 129 -14.96 2.42 -11.09
N SER A 130 -14.45 3.44 -11.79
CA SER A 130 -15.20 4.04 -12.89
C SER A 130 -15.32 2.98 -13.99
N ARG A 131 -16.54 2.69 -14.42
CA ARG A 131 -16.81 1.87 -15.61
C ARG A 131 -16.75 2.73 -16.88
N ASP A 132 -15.86 3.70 -16.90
CA ASP A 132 -15.69 4.62 -18.03
C ASP A 132 -14.80 3.96 -19.09
#